data_AF-A0A146KPB3-F1
#
_entry.id   AF-A0A146KPB3-F1
#
_cell.length_a   1.000
_cell.length_b   1.000
_cell.length_c   1.000
_cell.angle_alpha   90.00
_cell.angle_beta   90.00
_cell.angle_gamma   90.00
#
_symmetry.space_group_name_H-M   'P 1'
#
loop_
_entity.id
_entity.type
_entity.pdbx_description
1 polymer ?
#
loop_
_entity_poly.entity_id
_entity_poly.type
_entity_poly.pdbx_seq_one_letter_code
_entity_poly.pdbx_strand_id
1 'polypeptide(L)'
;MIVMLGGRAAEEVLLSTASSGATDDLQRTTDMALKQVLAFGMSNEVGLLAYNPEYTQAGRDFTNFSNDAQFRAEVVAQRLVMAAHDMAKQIVSTNQDKVNVLVDLLLQTKEVEKTELEQL
;
A
#
# COMPACT_ATOMS: atom_id res chain seq x y z
N MET A 1 -1.59 -3.65 -2.61
CA MET A 1 -1.48 -2.26 -2.15
C MET A 1 -2.72 -1.88 -1.36
N ILE A 2 -3.92 -1.94 -1.93
CA ILE A 2 -5.18 -1.55 -1.26
C ILE A 2 -5.34 -2.21 0.13
N VAL A 3 -5.13 -3.53 0.24
CA VAL A 3 -5.21 -4.25 1.52
C VAL A 3 -4.20 -3.73 2.55
N MET A 4 -2.94 -3.52 2.14
CA MET A 4 -1.88 -3.01 3.02
C MET A 4 -2.19 -1.60 3.53
N LEU A 5 -2.76 -0.76 2.66
CA LEU A 5 -3.16 0.61 3.01
C LEU A 5 -4.51 0.67 3.75
N GLY A 6 -5.17 -0.48 3.95
CA GLY A 6 -6.48 -0.57 4.60
C GLY A 6 -6.45 -0.10 6.06
N GLY A 7 -5.40 -0.45 6.81
CA GLY A 7 -5.24 0.00 8.20
C GLY A 7 -5.13 1.52 8.29
N ARG A 8 -4.25 2.12 7.49
CA ARG A 8 -4.11 3.58 7.38
C ARG A 8 -5.41 4.26 6.95
N ALA A 9 -6.07 3.72 5.94
CA ALA A 9 -7.36 4.23 5.47
C ALA A 9 -8.43 4.17 6.56
N ALA A 10 -8.47 3.10 7.37
CA ALA A 10 -9.41 2.95 8.46
C ALA A 10 -9.19 3.97 9.58
N GLU A 11 -7.94 4.22 9.97
CA GLU A 11 -7.62 5.29 10.93
C GLU A 11 -8.09 6.67 10.42
N GLU A 12 -7.85 6.99 9.16
CA GLU A 12 -8.26 8.28 8.59
C GLU A 12 -9.78 8.42 8.50
N VAL A 13 -10.49 7.37 8.09
CA VAL A 13 -11.95 7.40 7.92
C VAL A 13 -12.68 7.42 9.27
N LEU A 14 -12.24 6.61 10.23
CA LEU A 14 -12.95 6.44 11.51
C LEU A 14 -12.47 7.40 12.59
N LEU A 15 -11.16 7.69 12.62
CA LEU A 15 -10.53 8.46 13.70
C LEU A 15 -10.07 9.85 13.24
N SER A 16 -10.18 10.18 11.95
CA SER A 16 -9.71 11.45 11.37
C SER A 16 -8.25 11.76 11.71
N THR A 17 -7.46 10.72 11.98
CA THR A 17 -6.06 10.80 12.38
C THR A 17 -5.26 9.68 11.75
N ALA A 18 -3.96 9.72 12.00
CA ALA A 18 -2.96 8.96 11.30
C ALA A 18 -1.90 8.53 12.32
N SER A 19 -1.67 7.23 12.47
CA SER A 19 -0.66 6.71 13.38
C SER A 19 0.63 6.30 12.64
N SER A 20 1.67 5.99 13.41
CA SER A 20 2.91 5.39 12.89
C SER A 20 2.80 3.87 12.68
N GLY A 21 1.65 3.25 13.00
CA GLY A 21 1.44 1.81 12.91
C GLY A 21 1.52 1.27 11.48
N ALA A 22 1.19 2.09 10.48
CA ALA A 22 1.20 1.71 9.06
C ALA A 22 2.59 1.79 8.38
N THR A 23 3.68 1.91 9.14
CA THR A 23 5.03 2.12 8.58
C THR A 23 5.48 0.96 7.68
N ASP A 24 5.31 -0.29 8.13
CA ASP A 24 5.67 -1.48 7.33
C ASP A 24 4.81 -1.59 6.06
N ASP A 25 3.50 -1.33 6.18
CA ASP A 25 2.59 -1.34 5.04
C ASP A 25 2.95 -0.28 3.99
N LEU A 26 3.33 0.93 4.41
CA LEU A 26 3.79 2.00 3.52
C LEU A 26 5.09 1.62 2.82
N GLN A 27 6.04 1.02 3.53
CA GLN A 27 7.30 0.57 2.95
C GLN A 27 7.07 -0.52 1.89
N ARG A 28 6.28 -1.55 2.21
CA ARG A 28 5.95 -2.64 1.28
C ARG A 28 5.15 -2.15 0.08
N THR A 29 4.21 -1.24 0.29
CA THR A 29 3.41 -0.66 -0.79
C THR A 29 4.27 0.17 -1.73
N THR A 30 5.21 0.96 -1.20
CA THR A 30 6.17 1.76 -1.98
C THR A 30 7.09 0.86 -2.82
N ASP A 31 7.69 -0.17 -2.21
CA ASP A 31 8.55 -1.13 -2.91
C ASP A 31 7.78 -1.84 -4.04
N MET A 32 6.54 -2.27 -3.77
CA MET A 32 5.71 -2.90 -4.78
C MET A 32 5.37 -1.95 -5.94
N ALA A 33 5.05 -0.69 -5.67
CA ALA A 33 4.77 0.30 -6.70
C ALA A 33 6.02 0.58 -7.55
N LEU A 34 7.20 0.72 -6.93
CA LEU A 34 8.46 0.89 -7.64
C LEU A 34 8.79 -0.32 -8.52
N LYS A 35 8.59 -1.55 -8.03
CA LYS A 35 8.79 -2.78 -8.82
C LYS A 35 7.85 -2.86 -10.03
N GLN A 36 6.58 -2.49 -9.87
CA GLN A 36 5.62 -2.43 -10.99
C GLN A 36 6.13 -1.52 -12.10
N VAL A 37 6.70 -0.37 -11.75
CA VAL A 37 7.18 0.61 -12.71
C VAL A 37 8.54 0.23 -13.30
N LEU A 38 9.51 -0.11 -12.44
CA LEU A 38 10.92 -0.28 -12.82
C LEU A 38 11.24 -1.69 -13.29
N ALA A 39 10.73 -2.73 -12.63
CA ALA A 39 11.10 -4.11 -12.93
C ALA A 39 10.14 -4.77 -13.93
N PHE A 40 8.84 -4.43 -13.87
CA PHE A 40 7.80 -5.10 -14.65
C PHE A 40 7.31 -4.30 -15.86
N GLY A 41 7.76 -3.05 -16.03
CA GLY A 41 7.35 -2.20 -17.16
C GLY A 41 5.85 -1.91 -17.19
N MET A 42 5.16 -1.91 -16.05
CA MET A 42 3.70 -1.74 -15.94
C MET A 42 3.26 -0.27 -16.00
N SER A 43 4.11 0.62 -16.54
CA SER A 43 3.81 2.03 -16.72
C SER A 43 4.04 2.44 -18.16
N ASN A 44 3.00 2.96 -18.82
CA ASN A 44 3.11 3.51 -20.16
C ASN A 44 4.02 4.74 -20.23
N GLU A 45 4.22 5.44 -19.10
CA GLU A 45 5.05 6.65 -19.03
C GLU A 45 6.55 6.34 -18.93
N VAL A 46 6.90 5.23 -18.27
CA VAL A 46 8.29 4.76 -18.15
C VAL A 46 8.63 3.79 -19.28
N GLY A 47 7.62 3.18 -19.91
CA GLY A 47 7.76 2.24 -21.01
C GLY A 47 8.06 0.83 -20.54
N LEU A 48 8.36 -0.05 -21.50
CA LEU A 48 8.61 -1.48 -21.27
C LEU A 48 10.06 -1.77 -20.85
N LEU A 49 10.70 -0.84 -20.13
CA LEU A 49 12.06 -1.02 -19.64
C LEU A 49 12.01 -1.83 -18.33
N ALA A 50 12.90 -2.82 -18.24
CA ALA A 50 13.08 -3.63 -17.04
C ALA A 50 14.42 -3.28 -16.39
N TYR A 51 14.39 -2.35 -15.46
CA TYR A 51 15.50 -2.06 -14.57
C TYR A 51 15.53 -3.13 -13.48
N ASN A 52 16.60 -3.93 -13.46
CA ASN A 52 16.84 -4.87 -12.37
C ASN A 52 17.58 -4.14 -11.24
N PRO A 53 16.96 -3.94 -10.06
CA PRO A 53 17.72 -3.61 -8.87
C PRO A 53 18.54 -4.85 -8.50
N GLU A 54 19.84 -4.87 -8.82
CA GLU A 54 20.74 -5.85 -8.23
C GLU A 54 20.92 -5.52 -6.76
N TYR A 55 20.44 -6.39 -5.87
CA TYR A 55 20.83 -6.37 -4.47
C TYR A 55 22.30 -6.73 -4.36
N THR A 56 23.19 -5.74 -4.32
CA THR A 56 24.58 -6.01 -3.92
C THR A 56 24.61 -6.31 -2.42
N GLN A 57 25.49 -7.24 -1.99
CA GLN A 57 25.70 -7.59 -0.57
C GLN A 57 26.05 -6.38 0.33
N ALA A 58 26.36 -5.22 -0.27
CA ALA A 58 26.69 -3.99 0.43
C ALA A 58 25.48 -3.08 0.76
N GLY A 59 24.26 -3.50 0.45
CA GLY A 59 23.05 -2.70 0.73
C GLY A 59 22.97 -1.41 -0.10
N ARG A 60 23.72 -1.32 -1.20
CA ARG A 60 23.58 -0.25 -2.21
C ARG A 60 22.94 -0.82 -3.46
N ASP A 61 21.82 -0.24 -3.84
CA ASP A 61 21.26 -0.40 -5.18
C ASP A 61 22.22 0.27 -6.17
N PHE A 62 22.87 -0.51 -7.04
CA PHE A 62 23.42 0.04 -8.26
C PHE A 62 22.24 0.35 -9.19
N THR A 63 21.79 1.60 -9.17
CA THR A 63 20.77 2.07 -10.11
C THR A 63 21.40 2.13 -11.50
N ASN A 64 21.18 1.11 -12.32
CA ASN A 64 21.54 1.10 -13.75
C ASN A 64 20.59 2.00 -14.58
N PHE A 65 20.22 3.16 -14.05
CA PHE A 65 19.32 4.11 -14.69
C PHE A 65 19.59 5.55 -14.24
N SER A 66 19.26 6.51 -15.11
CA SER A 66 19.51 7.93 -14.86
C SER A 66 18.63 8.48 -13.73
N ASN A 67 19.07 9.58 -13.12
CA ASN A 67 18.26 10.31 -12.13
C ASN A 67 16.88 10.71 -12.68
N ASP A 68 16.79 11.02 -13.97
CA ASP A 68 15.55 11.35 -14.66
C ASP A 68 14.59 10.14 -14.75
N ALA A 69 15.12 8.94 -15.05
CA ALA A 69 14.33 7.71 -15.02
C ALA A 69 13.86 7.36 -13.60
N GLN A 70 14.71 7.56 -12.60
CA GLN A 70 14.36 7.36 -11.18
C GLN A 70 13.21 8.30 -10.76
N PHE A 71 13.36 9.60 -11.02
CA PHE A 71 12.35 10.59 -10.67
C PHE A 71 11.00 10.29 -11.33
N ARG A 72 10.99 9.94 -12.63
CA ARG A 72 9.75 9.53 -13.31
C ARG A 72 9.11 8.32 -12.65
N ALA A 73 9.90 7.33 -12.26
CA ALA A 73 9.38 6.14 -11.60
C ALA A 73 8.77 6.45 -10.23
N GLU A 74 9.40 7.32 -9.43
CA GLU A 74 8.89 7.78 -8.15
C GLU A 74 7.56 8.53 -8.30
N VAL A 75 7.42 9.40 -9.31
CA VAL A 75 6.17 10.12 -9.61
C VAL A 75 5.04 9.18 -10.01
N VAL A 76 5.33 8.13 -10.79
CA VAL A 76 4.33 7.11 -11.13
C VAL A 76 3.99 6.27 -9.90
N ALA A 77 4.97 5.82 -9.13
CA ALA A 77 4.76 5.03 -7.93
C ALA A 77 3.92 5.78 -6.89
N GLN A 78 4.19 7.07 -6.67
CA GLN A 78 3.38 7.93 -5.81
C GLN A 78 1.92 7.94 -6.25
N ARG A 79 1.64 8.11 -7.55
CA ARG A 79 0.27 8.09 -8.08
C ARG A 79 -0.42 6.74 -7.87
N LEU A 80 0.29 5.63 -8.07
CA LEU A 80 -0.24 4.28 -7.83
C LEU A 80 -0.58 4.06 -6.35
N VAL A 81 0.30 4.47 -5.44
CA VAL A 81 0.09 4.37 -3.99
C VAL A 81 -1.09 5.24 -3.56
N MET A 82 -1.18 6.47 -4.04
CA MET A 82 -2.31 7.36 -3.75
C MET A 82 -3.63 6.79 -4.25
N ALA A 83 -3.70 6.29 -5.49
CA ALA A 83 -4.90 5.67 -6.02
C ALA A 83 -5.33 4.43 -5.21
N ALA A 84 -4.37 3.62 -4.77
CA ALA A 84 -4.65 2.47 -3.90
C ALA A 84 -5.16 2.89 -2.52
N HIS A 85 -4.62 3.98 -1.95
CA HIS A 85 -5.08 4.56 -0.70
C HIS A 85 -6.50 5.11 -0.81
N ASP A 86 -6.80 5.88 -1.85
CA ASP A 86 -8.14 6.44 -2.09
C ASP A 86 -9.18 5.32 -2.26
N MET A 87 -8.83 4.25 -2.98
CA MET A 87 -9.69 3.08 -3.10
C MET A 87 -9.88 2.37 -1.76
N ALA A 88 -8.84 2.25 -0.94
CA ALA A 88 -8.96 1.69 0.41
C ALA A 88 -9.91 2.53 1.28
N LYS A 89 -9.79 3.87 1.25
CA LYS A 89 -10.70 4.78 1.95
C LYS A 89 -12.13 4.63 1.48
N GLN A 90 -12.35 4.52 0.17
CA GLN A 90 -13.67 4.29 -0.39
C GLN A 90 -14.27 2.97 0.09
N ILE A 91 -13.50 1.88 0.11
CA ILE A 91 -13.95 0.57 0.58
C ILE A 91 -14.32 0.64 2.06
N VAL A 92 -13.46 1.23 2.90
CA VAL A 92 -13.73 1.37 4.33
C VAL A 92 -14.97 2.23 4.58
N SER A 93 -15.06 3.39 3.92
CA SER A 93 -16.21 4.30 4.07
C SER A 93 -17.53 3.66 3.61
N THR A 94 -17.50 2.89 2.52
CA THR A 94 -18.70 2.19 2.01
C THR A 94 -19.15 1.08 2.96
N ASN A 95 -18.22 0.49 3.73
CA ASN A 95 -18.50 -0.63 4.65
C ASN A 95 -18.38 -0.23 6.11
N GLN A 96 -18.56 1.06 6.43
CA GLN A 96 -18.28 1.61 7.76
C GLN A 96 -19.05 0.87 8.88
N ASP A 97 -20.31 0.51 8.64
CA ASP A 97 -21.13 -0.23 9.61
C ASP A 97 -20.51 -1.59 9.95
N LYS A 98 -20.06 -2.35 8.94
CA LYS A 98 -19.40 -3.65 9.14
C LYS A 98 -18.08 -3.51 9.88
N VAL A 99 -17.31 -2.46 9.58
CA VAL A 99 -16.04 -2.19 10.27
C VAL A 99 -16.29 -1.87 11.74
N ASN A 100 -17.31 -1.07 12.05
CA ASN A 100 -17.66 -0.76 13.44
C ASN A 100 -18.07 -2.02 14.22
N VAL A 101 -18.90 -2.88 13.64
CA VAL A 101 -19.29 -4.16 14.27
C VAL A 101 -18.07 -5.04 14.53
N LEU A 102 -17.14 -5.13 13.58
CA LEU A 102 -15.92 -5.90 13.75
C LEU A 102 -15.02 -5.31 14.85
N VAL A 103 -14.90 -3.99 14.93
CA VAL A 103 -14.13 -3.30 15.97
C VAL A 103 -14.72 -3.58 17.35
N ASP A 104 -16.04 -3.46 17.51
CA ASP A 104 -16.72 -3.74 18.79
C ASP A 104 -16.52 -5.20 19.23
N LEU A 105 -16.60 -6.14 18.29
CA LEU A 105 -16.33 -7.55 18.55
C LEU A 105 -14.87 -7.76 19.01
N LEU A 106 -13.90 -7.22 18.27
CA LEU A 106 -12.47 -7.33 18.62
C LEU A 106 -12.14 -6.68 19.97
N LEU A 107 -12.84 -5.61 20.38
CA LEU A 107 -12.65 -5.03 21.71
C LEU A 107 -13.13 -5.95 22.83
N GLN A 108 -14.15 -6.78 22.57
CA GLN A 108 -14.69 -7.74 23.53
C GLN A 108 -13.88 -9.04 23.57
N THR A 109 -13.54 -9.60 22.42
CA THR A 109 -12.95 -10.95 22.28
C THR A 109 -11.44 -10.94 22.12
N LYS A 110 -10.84 -9.83 21.69
CA LYS A 110 -9.41 -9.65 21.29
C LYS A 110 -8.96 -10.41 20.04
N GLU A 111 -9.71 -11.41 19.62
CA GLU A 111 -9.48 -12.18 18.41
C GLU A 111 -10.83 -12.52 17.75
N VAL A 112 -10.82 -12.65 16.42
CA VAL A 112 -11.99 -13.02 15.63
C VAL A 112 -11.54 -14.05 14.61
N GLU A 113 -12.23 -15.19 14.58
CA GLU A 113 -11.94 -16.26 13.64
C GLU A 113 -12.51 -15.93 12.25
N LYS A 114 -11.91 -16.52 11.21
CA LYS A 114 -12.33 -16.28 9.83
C LYS A 114 -13.83 -16.57 9.62
N THR A 115 -14.34 -17.65 10.21
CA THR A 115 -15.74 -18.04 10.07
C THR A 115 -16.70 -17.05 10.73
N GLU A 116 -16.28 -16.38 11.80
CA GLU A 116 -17.07 -15.34 12.46
C GLU A 116 -17.07 -14.06 11.62
N LEU A 117 -15.91 -13.69 11.08
CA LEU A 117 -15.77 -12.54 10.17
C LEU A 117 -16.65 -12.70 8.91
N GLU A 118 -16.73 -13.90 8.33
CA GLU A 118 -17.55 -14.16 7.15
C GLU A 118 -19.06 -14.05 7.41
N GLN A 119 -19.49 -14.07 8.68
CA GLN A 119 -20.90 -13.93 9.08
C GLN A 119 -21.32 -12.46 9.32
N LEU A 120 -20.38 -11.51 9.30
CA LEU A 120 -20.59 -10.06 9.46
C LEU A 120 -20.86 -9.34 8.13
#